data_AF-A0A7W4IFB8-F1
#
_entry.id   AF-A0A7W4IFB8-F1
#
_cell.length_a   1.000
_cell.length_b   1.000
_cell.length_c   1.000
_cell.angle_alpha   90.00
_cell.angle_beta   90.00
_cell.angle_gamma   90.00
#
_symmetry.space_group_name_H-M   'P 1'
#
loop_
_entity.id
_entity.type
_entity.pdbx_description
1 polymer ?
#
loop_
_entity_poly.entity_id
_entity_poly.type
_entity_poly.pdbx_seq_one_letter_code
_entity_poly.pdbx_strand_id
1 'polypeptide(L)'
;MTCVIAGDPEGIAPFRACFPQARYLAATGQPIWHGEPGRLWVQSAGQVRAVPFAQLVLVGEARLLCAALGCRMEEAGPATDANHQTSRQGIFFLRARPDAAAVALVAAAIARGLPPVAVRERPGPNGSMMRLEPVAVAMLLEQPETGARDGELLGQVALTGPVAFCKPVKLAALAAIGAERPAPYPIQMDPEGA
;
A
#
# COMPACT_ATOMS: atom_id res chain seq x y z
N MET A 1 -19.39 -4.45 3.15
CA MET A 1 -18.28 -3.50 2.95
C MET A 1 -16.98 -4.20 3.31
N THR A 2 -16.01 -4.24 2.41
CA THR A 2 -14.77 -5.03 2.62
C THR A 2 -13.72 -4.17 3.33
N CYS A 3 -13.55 -4.36 4.63
CA CYS A 3 -12.50 -3.70 5.42
C CYS A 3 -11.34 -4.66 5.64
N VAL A 4 -10.12 -4.21 5.37
CA VAL A 4 -8.89 -4.95 5.64
C VAL A 4 -8.06 -4.18 6.66
N ILE A 5 -7.54 -4.88 7.66
CA ILE A 5 -6.66 -4.31 8.68
C ILE A 5 -5.37 -5.12 8.66
N ALA A 6 -4.26 -4.45 8.34
CA ALA A 6 -2.97 -5.10 8.13
C ALA A 6 -1.86 -4.45 8.95
N GLY A 7 -0.95 -5.29 9.46
CA GLY A 7 0.15 -4.88 10.30
C GLY A 7 0.62 -6.01 11.22
N ASP A 8 1.35 -5.66 12.27
CA ASP A 8 1.75 -6.63 13.29
C ASP A 8 0.56 -7.11 14.12
N PRO A 9 0.56 -8.37 14.61
CA PRO A 9 -0.54 -8.94 15.38
C PRO A 9 -0.99 -8.07 16.56
N GLU A 10 -0.04 -7.50 17.30
CA GLU A 10 -0.34 -6.62 18.44
C GLU A 10 -0.88 -5.24 18.02
N GLY A 11 -0.41 -4.73 16.88
CA GLY A 11 -0.85 -3.44 16.33
C GLY A 11 -2.28 -3.49 15.81
N ILE A 12 -2.70 -4.61 15.22
CA ILE A 12 -4.04 -4.77 14.65
C ILE A 12 -5.08 -5.28 15.67
N ALA A 13 -4.64 -5.86 16.80
CA ALA A 13 -5.55 -6.43 17.80
C ALA A 13 -6.60 -5.43 18.35
N PRO A 14 -6.28 -4.16 18.64
CA PRO A 14 -7.26 -3.18 19.15
C PRO A 14 -8.48 -2.98 18.23
N PHE A 15 -8.33 -3.22 16.93
CA PHE A 15 -9.42 -3.06 15.97
C PHE A 15 -10.46 -4.19 16.00
N ARG A 16 -10.16 -5.34 16.64
CA ARG A 16 -11.04 -6.52 16.63
C ARG A 16 -12.42 -6.27 17.23
N ALA A 17 -12.50 -5.40 18.24
CA ALA A 17 -13.76 -5.04 18.86
C ALA A 17 -14.62 -4.14 17.96
N CYS A 18 -14.01 -3.19 17.24
CA CYS A 18 -14.72 -2.23 16.40
C CYS A 18 -15.04 -2.75 15.00
N PHE A 19 -14.26 -3.73 14.51
CA PHE A 19 -14.37 -4.26 13.15
C PHE A 19 -14.44 -5.80 13.12
N PRO A 20 -15.43 -6.43 13.77
CA PRO A 20 -15.49 -7.90 13.88
C PRO A 20 -15.58 -8.62 12.52
N GLN A 21 -16.04 -7.93 11.48
CA GLN A 21 -16.15 -8.46 10.11
C GLN A 21 -14.97 -8.10 9.21
N ALA A 22 -13.97 -7.36 9.71
CA ALA A 22 -12.80 -7.03 8.91
C ALA A 22 -11.90 -8.25 8.69
N ARG A 23 -11.18 -8.22 7.58
CA ARG A 23 -10.12 -9.19 7.30
C ARG A 23 -8.81 -8.71 7.92
N TYR A 24 -8.23 -9.52 8.80
CA TYR A 24 -6.98 -9.20 9.48
C TYR A 24 -5.81 -9.88 8.78
N LEU A 25 -4.85 -9.09 8.29
CA LEU A 25 -3.63 -9.57 7.64
C LEU A 25 -2.43 -9.30 8.56
N ALA A 26 -2.00 -10.33 9.28
CA ALA A 26 -0.79 -10.25 10.10
C ALA A 26 0.45 -10.43 9.21
N ALA A 27 1.42 -9.51 9.30
CA ALA A 27 2.63 -9.52 8.47
C ALA A 27 3.42 -10.85 8.53
N THR A 28 3.43 -11.52 9.68
CA THR A 28 4.18 -12.77 9.90
C THR A 28 3.51 -14.03 9.32
N GLY A 29 2.19 -14.04 9.16
CA GLY A 29 1.45 -15.20 8.63
C GLY A 29 0.99 -15.02 7.18
N GLN A 30 0.77 -13.77 6.78
CA GLN A 30 0.21 -13.38 5.49
C GLN A 30 0.92 -12.11 5.01
N PRO A 31 2.22 -12.19 4.65
CA PRO A 31 2.96 -11.04 4.20
C PRO A 31 2.30 -10.43 2.95
N ILE A 32 2.06 -9.13 3.01
CA ILE A 32 1.59 -8.36 1.86
C ILE A 32 2.79 -8.18 0.94
N TRP A 33 2.65 -8.75 -0.25
CA TRP A 33 3.67 -8.69 -1.29
C TRP A 33 3.60 -7.39 -2.09
N HIS A 34 2.38 -6.95 -2.41
CA HIS A 34 2.12 -5.75 -3.20
C HIS A 34 0.72 -5.18 -2.91
N GLY A 35 0.45 -3.95 -3.32
CA GLY A 35 -0.85 -3.31 -3.23
C GLY A 35 -1.11 -2.36 -4.38
N GLU A 36 -2.32 -2.44 -4.92
CA GLU A 36 -2.90 -1.53 -5.91
C GLU A 36 -4.19 -0.91 -5.31
N PRO A 37 -4.68 0.21 -5.85
CA PRO A 37 -5.96 0.77 -5.42
C PRO A 37 -7.09 -0.29 -5.41
N GLY A 38 -7.61 -0.59 -4.22
CA GLY A 38 -8.71 -1.56 -4.02
C GLY A 38 -8.29 -3.04 -3.92
N ARG A 39 -6.99 -3.37 -4.03
CA ARG A 39 -6.52 -4.77 -3.96
C ARG A 39 -5.15 -4.89 -3.29
N LEU A 40 -5.01 -5.83 -2.36
CA LEU A 40 -3.73 -6.28 -1.83
C LEU A 40 -3.36 -7.63 -2.40
N TRP A 41 -2.09 -7.85 -2.68
CA TRP A 41 -1.55 -9.14 -3.08
C TRP A 41 -0.83 -9.75 -1.89
N VAL A 42 -1.36 -10.86 -1.38
CA VAL A 42 -0.90 -11.49 -0.15
C VAL A 42 -0.28 -12.83 -0.47
N GLN A 43 0.92 -13.08 0.04
CA GLN A 43 1.55 -14.38 -0.05
C GLN A 43 1.10 -15.26 1.11
N SER A 44 0.54 -16.43 0.82
CA SER A 44 0.16 -17.43 1.82
C SER A 44 0.32 -18.83 1.25
N ALA A 45 0.87 -19.75 2.04
CA ALA A 45 1.08 -21.16 1.65
C ALA A 45 1.78 -21.34 0.28
N GLY A 46 2.76 -20.47 -0.02
CA GLY A 46 3.51 -20.53 -1.28
C GLY A 46 2.76 -20.00 -2.51
N GLN A 47 1.59 -19.39 -2.35
CA GLN A 47 0.80 -18.76 -3.41
C GLN A 47 0.64 -17.27 -3.15
N VAL A 48 0.50 -16.48 -4.21
CA VAL A 48 0.06 -15.08 -4.11
C VAL A 48 -1.43 -15.02 -4.44
N ARG A 49 -2.22 -14.34 -3.61
CA ARG A 49 -3.66 -14.18 -3.79
C ARG A 49 -4.07 -12.72 -3.70
N ALA A 50 -5.04 -12.34 -4.54
CA ALA A 50 -5.68 -11.03 -4.46
C ALA A 50 -6.64 -10.97 -3.26
N VAL A 51 -6.57 -9.87 -2.52
CA VAL A 51 -7.44 -9.53 -1.39
C VAL A 51 -8.06 -8.16 -1.69
N PRO A 52 -9.33 -8.11 -2.14
CA PRO A 52 -9.98 -6.84 -2.42
C PRO A 52 -10.25 -6.08 -1.12
N PHE A 53 -10.23 -4.75 -1.18
CA PHE A 53 -10.62 -3.89 -0.07
C PHE A 53 -11.40 -2.67 -0.57
N ALA A 54 -12.40 -2.26 0.20
CA ALA A 54 -13.04 -0.96 0.09
C ALA A 54 -12.48 0.01 1.12
N GLN A 55 -12.05 -0.50 2.29
CA GLN A 55 -11.29 0.23 3.29
C GLN A 55 -10.07 -0.57 3.70
N LEU A 56 -8.97 0.12 3.94
CA LEU A 56 -7.70 -0.45 4.35
C LEU A 56 -7.12 0.35 5.50
N VAL A 57 -6.85 -0.31 6.63
CA VAL A 57 -6.11 0.25 7.77
C VAL A 57 -4.74 -0.42 7.83
N LEU A 58 -3.69 0.37 7.71
CA LEU A 58 -2.30 -0.05 7.78
C LEU A 58 -1.70 0.39 9.12
N VAL A 59 -1.14 -0.56 9.87
CA VAL A 59 -0.55 -0.33 11.19
C VAL A 59 0.93 -0.74 11.19
N GLY A 60 1.79 0.14 11.70
CA GLY A 60 3.24 -0.11 11.83
C GLY A 60 4.03 0.33 10.59
N GLU A 61 5.05 -0.46 10.25
CA GLU A 61 6.00 -0.15 9.17
C GLU A 61 5.43 -0.54 7.79
N ALA A 62 4.44 0.24 7.31
CA ALA A 62 3.78 0.03 6.02
C ALA A 62 4.02 1.16 5.00
N ARG A 63 5.11 1.93 5.16
CA ARG A 63 5.39 3.13 4.35
C ARG A 63 5.51 2.83 2.86
N LEU A 64 6.28 1.79 2.51
CA LEU A 64 6.45 1.37 1.11
C LEU A 64 5.14 0.87 0.49
N LEU A 65 4.31 0.20 1.28
CA LEU A 65 2.97 -0.22 0.84
C LEU A 65 2.05 0.98 0.60
N CYS A 66 2.05 1.98 1.48
CA CYS A 66 1.34 3.24 1.25
C CYS A 66 1.79 3.93 -0.04
N ALA A 67 3.11 3.97 -0.30
CA ALA A 67 3.64 4.54 -1.53
C ALA A 67 3.20 3.76 -2.78
N ALA A 68 3.21 2.42 -2.74
CA ALA A 68 2.72 1.56 -3.82
C ALA A 68 1.21 1.77 -4.08
N LEU A 69 0.42 2.00 -3.04
CA LEU A 69 -1.00 2.37 -3.12
C LEU A 69 -1.23 3.81 -3.61
N GLY A 70 -0.15 4.53 -3.93
CA GLY A 70 -0.18 5.90 -4.43
C GLY A 70 -0.53 6.93 -3.36
N CYS A 71 -0.36 6.62 -2.07
CA CYS A 71 -0.50 7.61 -1.01
C CYS A 71 0.61 8.66 -1.16
N ARG A 72 0.29 9.92 -0.87
CA ARG A 72 1.32 10.94 -0.75
C ARG A 72 2.21 10.63 0.44
N MET A 73 3.51 10.75 0.18
CA MET A 73 4.56 10.60 1.16
C MET A 73 5.14 11.98 1.54
N GLU A 74 5.46 12.14 2.81
CA GLU A 74 6.27 13.20 3.39
C GLU A 74 7.54 12.59 4.02
N GLU A 75 8.45 13.42 4.51
CA GLU A 75 9.72 12.98 5.11
C GLU A 75 9.48 12.00 6.29
N ALA A 76 8.44 12.24 7.08
CA ALA A 76 8.11 11.40 8.23
C ALA A 76 7.34 10.11 7.86
N GLY A 77 6.84 9.96 6.63
CA GLY A 77 5.99 8.87 6.18
C GLY A 77 4.76 9.34 5.38
N PRO A 78 3.73 8.49 5.21
CA PRO A 78 2.49 8.85 4.52
C PRO A 78 1.82 10.07 5.16
N ALA A 79 1.40 11.05 4.35
CA ALA A 79 0.61 12.18 4.83
C ALA A 79 -0.77 11.69 5.30
N THR A 80 -1.18 12.08 6.50
CA THR A 80 -2.47 11.71 7.10
C THR A 80 -3.17 12.93 7.72
N ASP A 81 -4.50 12.92 7.78
CA ASP A 81 -5.27 13.90 8.57
C ASP A 81 -5.41 13.48 10.04
N ALA A 82 -6.20 14.27 10.78
CA ALA A 82 -6.53 14.02 12.18
C ALA A 82 -7.33 12.71 12.41
N ASN A 83 -7.89 12.10 11.35
CA ASN A 83 -8.58 10.81 11.43
C ASN A 83 -7.70 9.65 10.93
N HIS A 84 -6.41 9.90 10.70
CA HIS A 84 -5.45 8.96 10.13
C HIS A 84 -5.74 8.55 8.69
N GLN A 85 -6.63 9.25 7.98
CA GLN A 85 -6.90 9.00 6.56
C GLN A 85 -5.77 9.58 5.72
N THR A 86 -5.27 8.81 4.76
CA THR A 86 -4.23 9.26 3.84
C THR A 86 -4.81 10.15 2.73
N SER A 87 -3.96 10.62 1.83
CA SER A 87 -4.41 11.27 0.57
C SER A 87 -5.24 10.36 -0.35
N ARG A 88 -5.31 9.05 -0.08
CA ARG A 88 -6.14 8.10 -0.83
C ARG A 88 -7.39 7.75 -0.04
N GLN A 89 -8.52 7.79 -0.73
CA GLN A 89 -9.81 7.51 -0.11
C GLN A 89 -9.86 6.08 0.43
N GLY A 90 -10.36 5.93 1.66
CA GLY A 90 -10.50 4.63 2.30
C GLY A 90 -9.20 3.95 2.72
N ILE A 91 -8.06 4.65 2.67
CA ILE A 91 -6.78 4.14 3.18
C ILE A 91 -6.37 4.95 4.41
N PHE A 92 -6.18 4.25 5.53
CA PHE A 92 -5.79 4.81 6.82
C PHE A 92 -4.42 4.27 7.23
N PHE A 93 -3.61 5.11 7.86
CA PHE A 93 -2.26 4.75 8.28
C PHE A 93 -1.96 5.16 9.73
N LEU A 94 -1.49 4.22 10.53
CA LEU A 94 -1.07 4.39 11.90
C LEU A 94 0.36 3.89 12.06
N ARG A 95 1.31 4.79 12.28
CA ARG A 95 2.74 4.46 12.36
C ARG A 95 3.08 3.56 13.55
N ALA A 96 2.38 3.74 14.67
CA ALA A 96 2.63 3.03 15.91
C ALA A 96 1.42 2.20 16.32
N ARG A 97 1.59 1.39 17.37
CA ARG A 97 0.49 0.66 17.99
C ARG A 97 -0.61 1.66 18.40
N PRO A 98 -1.85 1.50 17.91
CA PRO A 98 -2.91 2.45 18.18
C PRO A 98 -3.50 2.24 19.58
N ASP A 99 -3.89 3.35 20.19
CA ASP A 99 -4.73 3.35 21.38
C ASP A 99 -6.22 3.33 21.00
N ALA A 100 -7.10 3.28 22.01
CA ALA A 100 -8.54 3.24 21.80
C ALA A 100 -9.09 4.50 21.09
N ALA A 101 -8.47 5.66 21.33
CA ALA A 101 -8.90 6.91 20.71
C ALA A 101 -8.61 6.92 19.20
N ALA A 102 -7.41 6.50 18.80
CA ALA A 102 -7.03 6.36 17.40
C ALA A 102 -7.94 5.37 16.65
N VAL A 103 -8.26 4.22 17.28
CA VAL A 103 -9.20 3.24 16.71
C VAL A 103 -10.60 3.85 16.53
N ALA A 104 -11.08 4.59 17.53
CA ALA A 104 -12.39 5.24 17.46
C ALA A 104 -12.47 6.31 16.36
N LEU A 105 -11.39 7.10 16.16
CA LEU A 105 -11.30 8.08 15.08
C LEU A 105 -11.38 7.42 13.69
N VAL A 106 -10.62 6.35 13.47
CA VAL A 106 -10.66 5.59 12.21
C VAL A 106 -12.05 4.99 12.00
N ALA A 107 -12.66 4.40 13.03
CA ALA A 107 -14.02 3.85 12.95
C ALA A 107 -15.06 4.92 12.60
N ALA A 108 -14.99 6.10 13.23
CA ALA A 108 -15.88 7.21 12.93
C ALA A 108 -15.69 7.73 11.50
N ALA A 109 -14.45 7.83 11.02
CA ALA A 109 -14.16 8.27 9.65
C ALA A 109 -14.68 7.28 8.60
N ILE A 110 -14.47 5.98 8.82
CA ILE A 110 -15.01 4.91 7.96
C ILE A 110 -16.55 4.97 7.92
N ALA A 111 -17.20 5.13 9.07
CA ALA A 111 -18.66 5.20 9.15
C ALA A 111 -19.24 6.44 8.45
N ARG A 112 -18.51 7.56 8.47
CA ARG A 112 -18.92 8.83 7.84
C ARG A 112 -18.57 8.93 6.37
N GLY A 113 -17.69 8.06 5.85
CA GLY A 113 -17.25 8.10 4.45
C GLY A 113 -16.54 9.40 4.08
N LEU A 114 -15.70 9.93 4.98
CA LEU A 114 -15.05 11.23 4.78
C LEU A 114 -14.18 11.25 3.50
N PRO A 115 -14.15 12.39 2.78
CA PRO A 115 -13.32 12.54 1.59
C PRO A 115 -11.82 12.45 1.96
N PRO A 116 -10.95 12.04 1.01
CA PRO A 116 -9.52 11.99 1.25
C PRO A 116 -8.93 13.38 1.48
N VAL A 117 -7.77 13.40 2.12
CA VAL A 117 -7.04 14.65 2.40
C VAL A 117 -6.53 15.25 1.10
N ALA A 118 -6.94 16.49 0.81
CA ALA A 118 -6.35 17.30 -0.24
C ALA A 118 -5.00 17.85 0.22
N VAL A 119 -3.96 17.03 0.08
CA VAL A 119 -2.59 17.54 0.24
C VAL A 119 -2.20 18.20 -1.10
N ARG A 120 -1.41 19.29 -1.11
CA ARG A 120 -0.82 19.84 -2.34
C ARG A 120 0.41 19.05 -2.79
N GLU A 121 0.52 18.72 -4.09
CA GLU A 121 1.74 18.12 -4.64
C GLU A 121 2.92 19.03 -4.30
N ARG A 122 3.87 18.50 -3.52
CA ARG A 122 5.18 19.13 -3.50
C ARG A 122 5.79 18.90 -4.88
N PRO A 123 6.41 19.92 -5.48
CA PRO A 123 7.26 19.71 -6.65
C PRO A 123 8.21 18.55 -6.36
N GLY A 124 8.41 17.67 -7.35
CA GLY A 124 9.40 16.60 -7.24
C GLY A 124 10.78 17.16 -6.88
N PRO A 125 11.72 16.31 -6.42
CA PRO A 125 13.03 16.78 -6.00
C PRO A 125 13.68 17.65 -7.09
N ASN A 126 13.98 18.92 -6.76
CA ASN A 126 14.81 19.79 -7.57
C ASN A 126 16.28 19.36 -7.38
N GLY A 127 16.67 18.26 -7.98
CA GLY A 127 18.02 17.73 -7.84
C GLY A 127 18.27 16.53 -8.75
N SER A 128 19.54 16.30 -9.07
CA SER A 128 20.06 15.22 -9.91
C SER A 128 19.96 13.84 -9.25
N MET A 129 18.83 13.49 -8.63
CA MET A 129 18.63 12.10 -8.23
C MET A 129 18.58 11.26 -9.50
N MET A 130 19.56 10.38 -9.65
CA MET A 130 19.59 9.44 -10.75
C MET A 130 18.51 8.40 -10.53
N ARG A 131 17.66 8.21 -11.54
CA ARG A 131 16.72 7.09 -11.56
C ARG A 131 17.53 5.80 -11.49
N LEU A 132 17.20 4.93 -10.53
CA LEU A 132 17.79 3.61 -10.46
C LEU A 132 17.22 2.74 -11.57
N GLU A 133 18.09 1.95 -12.19
CA GLU A 133 17.69 0.89 -13.11
C GLU A 133 16.89 -0.20 -12.36
N PRO A 134 15.94 -0.90 -13.01
CA PRO A 134 15.08 -1.89 -12.35
C PRO A 134 15.84 -2.96 -11.55
N VAL A 135 17.02 -3.38 -12.02
CA VAL A 135 17.88 -4.35 -11.34
C VAL A 135 18.42 -3.79 -10.02
N ALA A 136 18.82 -2.52 -9.98
CA ALA A 136 19.29 -1.87 -8.76
C ALA A 136 18.15 -1.73 -7.73
N VAL A 137 16.94 -1.43 -8.18
CA VAL A 137 15.74 -1.42 -7.31
C VAL A 137 15.49 -2.82 -6.73
N ALA A 138 15.60 -3.88 -7.55
CA ALA A 138 15.43 -5.25 -7.10
C ALA A 138 16.49 -5.64 -6.03
N MET A 139 17.75 -5.28 -6.25
CA MET A 139 18.83 -5.53 -5.28
C MET A 139 18.58 -4.82 -3.94
N LEU A 140 18.06 -3.59 -3.94
CA LEU A 140 17.68 -2.89 -2.72
C LEU A 140 16.55 -3.61 -1.97
N LEU A 141 15.55 -4.14 -2.69
CA LEU A 141 14.42 -4.86 -2.09
C LEU A 141 14.82 -6.19 -1.44
N GLU A 142 15.95 -6.78 -1.84
CA GLU A 142 16.52 -7.99 -1.22
C GLU A 142 17.27 -7.68 0.09
N GLN A 143 17.62 -6.42 0.34
CA GLN A 143 18.30 -6.02 1.58
C GLN A 143 17.34 -5.99 2.78
N PRO A 144 17.85 -6.21 4.00
CA PRO A 144 17.07 -6.06 5.22
C PRO A 144 16.36 -4.71 5.32
N GLU A 145 15.22 -4.69 6.01
CA GLU A 145 14.44 -3.46 6.19
C GLU A 145 15.19 -2.47 7.08
N THR A 146 15.59 -1.34 6.50
CA THR A 146 16.26 -0.25 7.21
C THR A 146 15.70 1.09 6.75
N GLY A 147 15.75 2.10 7.62
CA GLY A 147 15.30 3.45 7.27
C GLY A 147 16.04 4.05 6.08
N ALA A 148 17.33 3.72 5.90
CA ALA A 148 18.13 4.17 4.76
C ALA A 148 17.66 3.54 3.44
N ARG A 149 17.47 2.21 3.42
CA ARG A 149 16.91 1.48 2.27
C ARG A 149 15.55 2.03 1.87
N ASP A 150 14.67 2.21 2.84
CA ASP A 150 13.30 2.70 2.59
C ASP A 150 13.31 4.16 2.11
N GLY A 151 14.22 4.99 2.63
CA GLY A 151 14.41 6.36 2.14
C GLY A 151 14.84 6.39 0.67
N GLU A 152 15.76 5.51 0.26
CA GLU A 152 16.22 5.40 -1.12
C GLU A 152 15.11 4.92 -2.06
N LEU A 153 14.36 3.89 -1.67
CA LEU A 153 13.19 3.40 -2.42
C LEU A 153 12.12 4.49 -2.55
N LEU A 154 11.80 5.21 -1.46
CA LEU A 154 10.85 6.33 -1.50
C LEU A 154 11.34 7.47 -2.40
N GLY A 155 12.65 7.73 -2.46
CA GLY A 155 13.26 8.64 -3.42
C GLY A 155 12.96 8.26 -4.87
N GLN A 156 12.98 6.96 -5.19
CA GLN A 156 12.63 6.48 -6.52
C GLN A 156 11.15 6.70 -6.87
N VAL A 157 10.21 6.58 -5.91
CA VAL A 157 8.78 6.88 -6.13
C VAL A 157 8.58 8.30 -6.61
N ALA A 158 9.31 9.25 -6.01
CA ALA A 158 9.21 10.66 -6.39
C ALA A 158 9.63 10.92 -7.85
N LEU A 159 10.50 10.06 -8.42
CA LEU A 159 11.00 10.18 -9.79
C LEU A 159 10.18 9.39 -10.81
N THR A 160 9.60 8.27 -10.39
CA THR A 160 9.01 7.26 -11.30
C THR A 160 7.50 7.11 -11.15
N GLY A 161 6.89 7.80 -10.18
CA GLY A 161 5.50 7.61 -9.80
C GLY A 161 5.35 6.42 -8.84
N PRO A 162 4.11 5.97 -8.55
CA PRO A 162 3.86 4.80 -7.72
C PRO A 162 4.42 3.55 -8.39
N VAL A 163 5.70 3.26 -8.14
CA VAL A 163 6.36 2.04 -8.57
C VAL A 163 6.05 0.96 -7.54
N ALA A 164 5.62 -0.19 -8.06
CA ALA A 164 5.38 -1.39 -7.30
C ALA A 164 6.71 -1.91 -6.70
N PHE A 165 6.99 -1.56 -5.45
CA PHE A 165 8.05 -2.23 -4.69
C PHE A 165 7.57 -3.61 -4.28
N CYS A 166 7.70 -4.55 -5.19
CA CYS A 166 7.39 -5.95 -4.94
C CYS A 166 8.67 -6.65 -4.46
N LYS A 167 8.69 -7.18 -3.24
CA LYS A 167 9.76 -8.11 -2.83
C LYS A 167 9.84 -9.27 -3.82
N PRO A 168 10.99 -9.86 -4.16
CA PRO A 168 11.00 -11.01 -5.04
C PRO A 168 10.14 -12.16 -4.49
N VAL A 169 9.22 -12.69 -5.31
CA VAL A 169 8.44 -13.90 -4.99
C VAL A 169 8.97 -15.08 -5.79
N LYS A 170 8.92 -16.28 -5.20
CA LYS A 170 9.29 -17.50 -5.90
C LYS A 170 8.43 -17.64 -7.16
N LEU A 171 9.03 -17.98 -8.31
CA LEU A 171 8.34 -18.12 -9.60
C LEU A 171 7.10 -19.04 -9.52
N ALA A 172 7.20 -20.13 -8.74
CA ALA A 172 6.10 -21.06 -8.49
C ALA A 172 4.88 -20.40 -7.80
N ALA A 173 5.09 -19.35 -7.02
CA ALA A 173 4.03 -18.58 -6.37
C ALA A 173 3.29 -17.64 -7.34
N LEU A 174 3.96 -17.20 -8.42
CA LEU A 174 3.40 -16.37 -9.49
C LEU A 174 2.58 -17.16 -10.50
N ALA A 175 2.86 -18.45 -10.68
CA ALA A 175 2.14 -19.33 -11.61
C ALA A 175 0.63 -19.39 -11.30
N ALA A 176 0.22 -19.15 -10.05
CA ALA A 176 -1.19 -19.06 -9.65
C ALA A 176 -1.87 -17.76 -10.10
N ILE A 177 -1.12 -16.68 -10.34
CA ILE A 177 -1.65 -15.38 -10.80
C ILE A 177 -1.96 -15.43 -12.30
N GLY A 178 -1.13 -16.14 -13.08
CA GLY A 178 -1.29 -16.23 -14.55
C GLY A 178 -2.60 -16.88 -15.03
N ALA A 179 -3.38 -17.48 -14.12
CA ALA A 179 -4.71 -18.02 -14.41
C ALA A 179 -5.81 -16.94 -14.45
N GLU A 180 -5.60 -15.78 -13.78
CA GLU A 180 -6.47 -14.61 -13.90
C GLU A 180 -6.04 -13.83 -15.14
N ARG A 181 -6.63 -14.14 -16.30
CA ARG A 181 -6.41 -13.35 -17.53
C ARG A 181 -6.78 -11.89 -17.23
N PRO A 182 -5.86 -10.91 -17.39
CA PRO A 182 -6.26 -9.51 -17.41
C PRO A 182 -7.35 -9.34 -18.46
N ALA A 183 -8.35 -8.49 -18.18
CA ALA A 183 -9.30 -8.12 -19.22
C ALA A 183 -8.49 -7.62 -20.44
N PRO A 184 -8.81 -8.09 -21.66
CA PRO A 184 -8.11 -7.64 -22.84
C PRO A 184 -8.16 -6.12 -22.89
N TYR A 185 -7.01 -5.49 -23.15
CA TYR A 185 -6.96 -4.04 -23.35
C TYR A 185 -7.99 -3.66 -24.42
N PRO A 186 -8.74 -2.55 -24.24
CA PRO A 186 -9.62 -2.06 -25.29
C PRO A 186 -8.80 -1.91 -26.56
N ILE A 187 -9.36 -2.42 -27.67
CA ILE A 187 -8.73 -2.31 -28.99
C ILE A 187 -8.49 -0.81 -29.23
N GLN A 188 -7.23 -0.43 -29.42
CA GLN A 188 -6.90 0.89 -29.92
C GLN A 188 -7.48 0.96 -31.33
N MET A 189 -8.64 1.61 -31.47
CA MET A 189 -9.15 1.94 -32.79
C MET A 189 -8.29 3.11 -33.28
N ASP A 190 -7.58 2.89 -34.39
CA ASP A 190 -7.02 4.01 -35.13
C ASP A 190 -8.18 4.96 -35.46
N PRO A 191 -8.02 6.28 -35.28
CA PRO A 191 -9.02 7.22 -35.75
C PRO A 191 -9.17 7.03 -37.25
N GLU A 192 -10.32 6.50 -37.68
CA GLU A 192 -10.67 6.44 -39.09
C GLU A 192 -10.51 7.85 -39.68
N GLY A 193 -9.78 7.93 -40.79
CA GLY A 193 -9.22 9.15 -41.35
C GLY A 193 -10.21 10.31 -41.45
N ALA A 194 -9.75 11.47 -40.99
CA ALA A 194 -10.26 12.77 -41.42
C ALA A 194 -9.72 13.14 -42.80
#